data_AF-M0ZPH0-F1
#
_entry.id   AF-M0ZPH0-F1
#
_cell.length_a   1.000
_cell.length_b   1.000
_cell.length_c   1.000
_cell.angle_alpha   90.00
_cell.angle_beta   90.00
_cell.angle_gamma   90.00
#
_symmetry.space_group_name_H-M   'P 1'
#
loop_
_entity.id
_entity.type
_entity.pdbx_description
1 polymer ?
#
loop_
_entity_poly.entity_id
_entity_poly.type
_entity_poly.pdbx_seq_one_letter_code
_entity_poly.pdbx_strand_id
1 'polypeptide(L)'
;MRDAQTLAGAQFDYLEKALGKFDDGPFFLGQFSQVDIAYVPFIERFQIFIPAGFNYDITSGRPKLAKWIEEMDKLDGYKQTKVLEPEKLVEYYKNLFLKA
;
A
#
# COMPACT_ATOMS: atom_id res chain seq x y z
N MET A 1 10.29 15.94 6.56
CA MET A 1 10.27 14.45 6.54
C MET A 1 9.36 13.87 7.62
N ARG A 2 9.51 14.25 8.90
CA ARG A 2 8.67 13.75 10.01
C ARG A 2 7.16 14.03 9.85
N ASP A 3 6.81 15.17 9.25
CA ASP A 3 5.41 15.51 8.97
C ASP A 3 4.79 14.61 7.90
N ALA A 4 5.55 14.28 6.84
CA ALA A 4 5.07 13.39 5.78
C ALA A 4 4.81 11.97 6.31
N GLN A 5 5.69 11.45 7.18
CA GLN A 5 5.48 10.15 7.84
C GLN A 5 4.25 10.15 8.73
N THR A 6 4.03 11.24 9.49
CA THR A 6 2.87 11.36 10.39
C THR A 6 1.57 11.45 9.60
N LEU A 7 1.52 12.29 8.57
CA LEU A 7 0.34 12.45 7.72
C LEU A 7 0.02 11.18 6.94
N ALA A 8 1.02 10.52 6.37
CA ALA A 8 0.85 9.25 5.67
C ALA A 8 0.42 8.14 6.64
N GLY A 9 1.04 8.09 7.83
CA GLY A 9 0.70 7.13 8.88
C GLY A 9 -0.77 7.15 9.25
N ALA A 10 -1.35 8.33 9.44
CA ALA A 10 -2.79 8.48 9.72
C ALA A 10 -3.68 7.90 8.61
N GLN A 11 -3.26 7.99 7.34
CA GLN A 11 -4.01 7.40 6.23
C GLN A 11 -3.91 5.87 6.23
N PHE A 12 -2.72 5.32 6.50
CA PHE A 12 -2.58 3.87 6.60
C PHE A 12 -3.28 3.30 7.85
N ASP A 13 -3.35 4.06 8.94
CA ASP A 13 -4.14 3.69 10.14
C ASP A 13 -5.64 3.64 9.83
N TYR A 14 -6.12 4.55 8.98
CA TYR A 14 -7.49 4.50 8.47
C TYR A 14 -7.75 3.21 7.69
N LEU A 15 -6.83 2.79 6.81
CA LEU A 15 -6.94 1.54 6.06
C LEU A 15 -6.90 0.30 6.98
N GLU A 16 -5.99 0.29 7.96
CA GLU A 16 -5.91 -0.77 8.98
C GLU A 16 -7.22 -0.93 9.76
N LYS A 17 -7.87 0.19 10.11
CA LYS A 17 -9.19 0.18 10.74
C LYS A 17 -10.27 -0.32 9.78
N ALA A 18 -10.26 0.14 8.52
CA ALA A 18 -11.24 -0.26 7.51
C ALA A 18 -11.18 -1.77 7.22
N LEU A 19 -9.97 -2.34 7.11
CA LEU A 19 -9.74 -3.78 6.96
C LEU A 19 -10.18 -4.61 8.18
N GLY A 20 -10.42 -3.97 9.32
CA GLY A 20 -10.96 -4.62 10.52
C GLY A 20 -12.48 -4.53 10.66
N LYS A 21 -13.20 -3.96 9.68
CA LYS A 21 -14.64 -3.72 9.78
C LYS A 21 -15.49 -4.96 9.56
N PHE A 22 -15.06 -5.83 8.66
CA PHE A 22 -15.75 -7.08 8.31
C PHE A 22 -14.91 -8.25 8.80
N ASP A 23 -15.55 -9.30 9.32
CA ASP A 23 -14.91 -10.44 9.98
C ASP A 23 -14.86 -11.70 9.11
N ASP A 24 -15.45 -11.66 7.91
CA ASP A 24 -15.54 -12.79 6.99
C ASP A 24 -14.36 -12.90 6.02
N GLY A 25 -13.39 -11.98 6.06
CA GLY A 25 -12.14 -12.15 5.32
C GLY A 25 -11.18 -10.95 5.37
N PRO A 26 -10.03 -11.05 4.68
CA PRO A 26 -8.92 -10.11 4.79
C PRO A 26 -9.04 -8.89 3.85
N PHE A 27 -10.15 -8.75 3.12
CA PHE A 27 -10.37 -7.69 2.14
C PHE A 27 -11.21 -6.53 2.70
N PHE A 28 -11.24 -5.39 2.02
CA PHE A 28 -11.92 -4.19 2.53
C PHE A 28 -13.42 -4.39 2.81
N LEU A 29 -14.07 -5.31 2.10
CA LEU A 29 -15.46 -5.71 2.30
C LEU A 29 -15.59 -7.16 2.77
N GLY A 30 -14.58 -7.68 3.46
CA GLY A 30 -14.49 -9.08 3.88
C GLY A 30 -13.97 -9.98 2.77
N GLN A 31 -14.73 -10.11 1.69
CA GLN A 31 -14.33 -10.80 0.45
C GLN A 31 -13.71 -9.85 -0.58
N PHE A 32 -12.93 -10.41 -1.51
CA PHE A 32 -12.32 -9.66 -2.60
C PHE A 32 -13.38 -8.88 -3.40
N SER A 33 -13.11 -7.60 -3.63
CA SER A 33 -14.07 -6.67 -4.22
C SER A 33 -13.40 -5.62 -5.09
N GLN A 34 -14.21 -4.79 -5.75
CA GLN A 34 -13.71 -3.65 -6.52
C GLN A 34 -12.99 -2.60 -5.65
N VAL A 35 -13.27 -2.56 -4.34
CA VAL A 35 -12.54 -1.67 -3.42
C VAL A 35 -11.07 -2.08 -3.38
N ASP A 36 -10.78 -3.38 -3.29
CA ASP A 36 -9.40 -3.87 -3.28
C ASP A 36 -8.67 -3.55 -4.59
N ILE A 37 -9.37 -3.72 -5.73
CA ILE A 37 -8.86 -3.35 -7.06
C ILE A 37 -8.55 -1.86 -7.16
N ALA A 38 -9.38 -1.00 -6.57
CA ALA A 38 -9.17 0.45 -6.60
C ALA A 38 -7.95 0.89 -5.79
N TYR A 39 -7.66 0.22 -4.67
CA TYR A 39 -6.57 0.60 -3.77
C TYR A 39 -5.23 -0.06 -4.11
N VAL A 40 -5.22 -1.30 -4.59
CA VAL A 40 -3.98 -2.06 -4.78
C VAL A 40 -2.91 -1.38 -5.62
N PRO A 41 -3.21 -0.68 -6.73
CA PRO A 41 -2.16 -0.04 -7.52
C PRO A 41 -1.42 1.04 -6.73
N PHE A 42 -2.12 1.76 -5.85
CA PHE A 42 -1.53 2.82 -5.02
C PHE A 42 -0.75 2.24 -3.85
N ILE A 43 -1.33 1.27 -3.13
CA ILE A 43 -0.65 0.65 -1.99
C ILE A 43 0.64 -0.04 -2.42
N GLU A 44 0.62 -0.74 -3.57
CA GLU A 44 1.82 -1.32 -4.17
C GLU A 44 2.93 -0.28 -4.39
N ARG A 45 2.58 0.84 -5.06
CA ARG A 45 3.53 1.92 -5.35
C ARG A 45 4.05 2.57 -4.08
N PHE A 46 3.21 2.72 -3.06
CA PHE A 46 3.59 3.28 -1.77
C PHE A 46 4.49 2.32 -0.99
N GLN A 47 4.24 1.01 -1.04
CA GLN A 47 5.10 0.00 -0.43
C GLN A 47 6.51 0.02 -1.04
N ILE A 48 6.63 0.30 -2.34
CA ILE A 48 7.91 0.44 -3.03
C ILE A 48 8.59 1.78 -2.71
N PHE A 49 7.88 2.90 -2.89
CA PHE A 49 8.49 4.23 -2.86
C PHE A 49 8.72 4.79 -1.45
N ILE A 50 7.76 4.62 -0.53
CA ILE A 50 7.81 5.31 0.76
C ILE A 50 9.01 4.89 1.61
N PRO A 51 9.43 3.61 1.65
CA PRO A 51 10.69 3.24 2.29
C PRO A 51 11.91 3.95 1.67
N ALA A 52 11.99 4.01 0.34
CA ALA A 52 13.13 4.58 -0.38
C ALA A 52 13.18 6.12 -0.37
N GLY A 53 12.02 6.78 -0.24
CA GLY A 53 11.90 8.25 -0.23
C GLY A 53 11.85 8.86 1.17
N PHE A 54 11.29 8.14 2.14
CA PHE A 54 11.00 8.67 3.48
C PHE A 54 11.45 7.77 4.63
N ASN A 55 12.11 6.63 4.37
CA ASN A 55 12.52 5.66 5.39
C ASN A 55 11.37 5.26 6.33
N TYR A 56 10.23 4.90 5.74
CA TYR A 56 9.01 4.57 6.47
C TYR A 56 8.34 3.33 5.89
N ASP A 57 8.11 2.34 6.76
CA ASP A 57 7.39 1.12 6.44
C ASP A 57 5.90 1.30 6.72
N ILE A 58 5.09 1.23 5.66
CA ILE A 58 3.64 1.44 5.72
C ILE A 58 2.92 0.30 6.47
N THR A 59 3.56 -0.86 6.65
CA THR A 59 2.96 -2.03 7.31
C THR A 59 3.27 -2.10 8.82
N SER A 60 4.22 -1.30 9.30
CA SER A 60 4.60 -1.28 10.71
C SER A 60 3.41 -0.88 11.60
N GLY A 61 3.05 -1.75 12.55
CA GLY A 61 1.88 -1.59 13.41
C GLY A 61 0.53 -1.85 12.73
N ARG A 62 0.50 -2.31 11.47
CA ARG A 62 -0.71 -2.50 10.65
C ARG A 62 -0.81 -3.93 10.11
N PRO A 63 -1.07 -4.92 10.98
CA PRO A 63 -1.05 -6.33 10.60
C PRO A 63 -2.15 -6.69 9.60
N LYS A 64 -3.32 -6.02 9.59
CA LYS A 64 -4.35 -6.30 8.58
C LYS A 64 -3.97 -5.75 7.23
N LEU A 65 -3.34 -4.58 7.17
CA LEU A 65 -2.78 -4.06 5.92
C LEU A 65 -1.71 -5.01 5.37
N ALA A 66 -0.81 -5.50 6.22
CA ALA A 66 0.18 -6.50 5.82
C ALA A 66 -0.48 -7.77 5.28
N LYS A 67 -1.52 -8.28 5.96
CA LYS A 67 -2.27 -9.45 5.52
C LYS A 67 -3.00 -9.22 4.20
N TRP A 68 -3.62 -8.05 4.03
CA TRP A 68 -4.29 -7.69 2.78
C TRP A 68 -3.32 -7.69 1.59
N ILE A 69 -2.10 -7.15 1.77
CA ILE A 69 -1.07 -7.18 0.72
C ILE A 69 -0.70 -8.64 0.37
N GLU A 70 -0.49 -9.50 1.37
CA GLU A 70 -0.19 -10.92 1.17
C GLU A 70 -1.28 -11.64 0.36
N GLU A 71 -2.55 -11.36 0.65
CA GLU A 71 -3.68 -11.98 -0.04
C GLU A 71 -3.88 -11.43 -1.45
N MET A 72 -3.67 -10.13 -1.66
CA MET A 72 -3.63 -9.53 -3.00
C MET A 72 -2.56 -10.19 -3.85
N ASP A 73 -1.35 -10.39 -3.32
CA ASP A 73 -0.22 -11.03 -4.01
C ASP A 73 -0.48 -12.48 -4.42
N LYS A 74 -1.54 -13.13 -3.92
CA LYS A 74 -1.95 -14.48 -4.36
C LYS A 74 -2.83 -14.44 -5.61
N LEU A 75 -3.48 -13.32 -5.92
CA LEU A 75 -4.42 -13.19 -7.03
C LEU A 75 -3.69 -13.11 -8.38
N ASP A 76 -3.94 -14.07 -9.26
CA ASP A 76 -3.24 -14.16 -10.55
C ASP A 76 -3.51 -12.96 -11.45
N GLY A 77 -4.73 -12.39 -11.39
CA GLY A 77 -5.07 -11.17 -12.14
C GLY A 77 -4.25 -9.95 -11.70
N TYR A 78 -3.97 -9.83 -10.39
CA TYR A 78 -3.15 -8.73 -9.89
C TYR A 78 -1.66 -8.94 -10.20
N LYS A 79 -1.13 -10.16 -10.01
CA LYS A 79 0.28 -10.48 -10.31
C LYS A 79 0.72 -10.03 -11.71
N GLN A 80 -0.16 -10.19 -12.71
CA GLN A 80 0.11 -9.81 -14.10
C GLN A 80 0.22 -8.29 -14.33
N THR A 81 -0.27 -7.49 -13.38
CA THR A 81 -0.35 -6.02 -13.47
C THR A 81 0.62 -5.28 -12.56
N LYS A 82 1.42 -6.02 -11.78
CA LYS A 82 2.39 -5.43 -10.83
C LYS A 82 3.43 -4.59 -11.56
N VAL A 83 3.98 -3.62 -10.83
CA VAL A 83 5.08 -2.75 -11.26
C VAL A 83 6.27 -3.63 -11.66
N LEU A 84 6.55 -3.67 -12.97
CA LEU A 84 7.61 -4.50 -13.53
C LEU A 84 9.02 -4.03 -13.14
N GLU A 85 9.21 -2.72 -12.95
CA GLU A 85 10.51 -2.11 -12.68
C GLU A 85 10.44 -1.20 -11.44
N PRO A 86 10.50 -1.76 -10.21
CA PRO A 86 10.38 -1.01 -8.97
C PRO A 86 11.40 0.12 -8.83
N GLU A 87 12.64 -0.08 -9.31
CA GLU A 87 13.72 0.90 -9.23
C GLU A 87 13.42 2.14 -10.09
N LYS A 88 12.86 1.94 -11.29
CA LYS A 88 12.43 3.04 -12.16
C LYS A 88 11.25 3.82 -11.55
N LEU A 89 10.33 3.12 -10.87
CA LEU A 89 9.26 3.79 -10.13
C LEU A 89 9.82 4.67 -9.01
N VAL A 90 10.78 4.15 -8.24
CA VAL A 90 11.44 4.92 -7.17
C VAL A 90 12.14 6.15 -7.74
N GLU A 91 12.91 6.01 -8.82
CA GLU A 91 13.58 7.13 -9.47
C GLU A 91 12.56 8.19 -9.95
N TYR A 92 11.51 7.74 -10.66
CA TYR A 92 10.45 8.61 -11.15
C TYR A 92 9.76 9.38 -10.01
N TYR A 93 9.42 8.72 -8.91
CA TYR A 93 8.73 9.37 -7.78
C TYR A 93 9.67 10.27 -6.97
N LYS A 94 10.95 9.93 -6.85
CA LYS A 94 11.96 10.85 -6.29
C LYS A 94 12.04 12.12 -7.13
N ASN A 95 12.04 11.99 -8.45
CA ASN A 95 12.05 13.14 -9.36
C ASN A 95 10.78 13.99 -9.27
N LEU A 96 9.62 13.35 -9.09
CA LEU A 96 8.33 14.05 -9.06
C LEU A 96 8.05 14.74 -7.72
N PHE A 97 8.43 14.12 -6.60
CA PHE A 97 7.98 14.55 -5.27
C PHE A 97 9.11 15.05 -4.36
N LEU A 98 10.37 14.72 -4.65
CA LEU A 98 11.50 15.03 -3.77
C LEU A 98 12.55 15.94 -4.42
N LYS A 99 12.55 16.09 -5.75
CA LYS A 99 13.36 17.15 -6.40
C LYS A 99 12.62 18.48 -6.25
N ALA A 100 13.28 19.44 -5.61
CA ALA A 100 12.88 20.84 -5.55
C ALA A 100 13.39 21.59 -6.78
#